data_AF-A0A2A9EYB1-F1
#
_entry.id   AF-A0A2A9EYB1-F1
#
_cell.length_a   1.000
_cell.length_b   1.000
_cell.length_c   1.000
_cell.angle_alpha   90.00
_cell.angle_beta   90.00
_cell.angle_gamma   90.00
#
_symmetry.space_group_name_H-M   'P 1'
#
loop_
_entity.id
_entity.type
_entity.pdbx_description
1 polymer ?
#
loop_
_entity_poly.entity_id
_entity_poly.type
_entity_poly.pdbx_seq_one_letter_code
_entity_poly.pdbx_strand_id
1 'polypeptide(L)'
;MSDAAHPAPRWDPGARYRTSTLRPAEPGHLAGRLVRGPAVRTAVFDRPVWRADLGHGGVATAVGSVVAAYRRGVVDTSGLVRAVGRALGRTDR
;
A
#
# COMPACT_ATOMS: atom_id res chain seq x y z
N MET A 1 23.90 39.00 -11.36
CA MET A 1 22.64 38.31 -11.76
C MET A 1 22.82 36.84 -11.47
N SER A 2 22.30 36.35 -10.34
CA SER A 2 22.36 34.92 -10.01
C SER A 2 21.14 34.23 -10.61
N ASP A 3 21.40 33.31 -11.53
CA ASP A 3 20.41 32.38 -12.08
C ASP A 3 20.02 31.39 -10.98
N ALA A 4 18.86 31.61 -10.37
CA ALA A 4 18.35 30.74 -9.31
C ALA A 4 17.82 29.45 -9.97
N ALA A 5 18.66 28.41 -10.01
CA ALA A 5 18.28 27.08 -10.47
C ALA A 5 17.01 26.61 -9.73
N HIS A 6 15.91 26.55 -10.47
CA HIS A 6 14.62 26.12 -9.95
C HIS A 6 14.71 24.63 -9.56
N PRO A 7 14.34 24.22 -8.33
CA PRO A 7 14.41 22.82 -7.94
C PRO A 7 13.45 21.99 -8.79
N ALA A 8 13.99 21.02 -9.53
CA ALA A 8 13.18 20.13 -10.35
C ALA A 8 12.14 19.42 -9.47
N PRO A 9 10.86 19.34 -9.90
CA PRO A 9 9.83 18.63 -9.16
C PRO A 9 10.21 17.15 -9.00
N ARG A 10 10.44 16.74 -7.74
CA ARG A 10 10.97 15.42 -7.37
C ARG A 10 9.98 14.26 -7.53
N TRP A 11 8.73 14.53 -7.83
CA TRP A 11 7.65 13.55 -7.76
C TRP A 11 6.61 13.77 -8.87
N ASP A 12 6.45 12.76 -9.73
CA ASP A 12 5.40 12.67 -10.73
C ASP A 12 4.56 11.39 -10.46
N PRO A 13 3.33 11.53 -9.91
CA PRO A 13 2.46 10.39 -9.63
C PRO A 13 1.85 9.75 -10.90
N GLY A 14 1.96 10.42 -12.05
CA GLY A 14 1.53 9.91 -13.35
C GLY A 14 2.65 9.22 -14.14
N ALA A 15 3.90 9.29 -13.66
CA ALA A 15 5.03 8.65 -14.30
C ALA A 15 4.84 7.13 -14.33
N ARG A 16 4.70 6.58 -15.53
CA ARG A 16 4.74 5.13 -15.73
C ARG A 16 6.16 4.66 -15.46
N TYR A 17 6.36 4.01 -14.32
CA TYR A 17 7.64 3.40 -13.97
C TYR A 17 8.08 2.44 -15.07
N ARG A 18 9.23 2.71 -15.68
CA ARG A 18 9.89 1.76 -16.57
C ARG A 18 10.36 0.56 -15.75
N THR A 19 10.25 -0.63 -16.33
CA THR A 19 10.83 -1.84 -15.75
C THR A 19 12.32 -1.61 -15.49
N SER A 20 12.73 -1.71 -14.23
CA SER A 20 14.13 -1.56 -13.85
C SER A 20 14.96 -2.68 -14.49
N THR A 21 15.97 -2.32 -15.27
CA THR A 21 16.97 -3.25 -15.84
C THR A 21 18.21 -3.38 -14.95
N LEU A 22 18.20 -2.78 -13.75
CA LEU A 22 19.30 -2.89 -12.79
C LEU A 22 19.45 -4.34 -12.35
N ARG A 23 20.48 -5.00 -12.89
CA ARG A 23 20.96 -6.28 -12.39
C ARG A 23 21.46 -6.09 -10.96
N PRO A 24 21.14 -7.00 -10.01
CA PRO A 24 21.75 -6.97 -8.69
C PRO A 24 23.28 -7.00 -8.87
N ALA A 25 23.95 -5.92 -8.47
CA ALA A 25 25.39 -5.92 -8.34
C ALA A 25 25.73 -6.69 -7.07
N GLU A 26 26.65 -7.64 -7.16
CA GLU A 26 27.26 -8.24 -5.97
C GLU A 26 27.88 -7.12 -5.13
N PRO A 27 27.50 -6.96 -3.85
CA PRO A 27 27.98 -5.85 -3.05
C PRO A 27 29.47 -6.02 -2.78
N GLY A 28 30.30 -5.26 -3.50
CA GLY A 28 31.69 -5.07 -3.14
C GLY A 28 31.77 -4.46 -1.75
N HIS A 29 32.29 -5.21 -0.77
CA HIS A 29 32.45 -4.74 0.60
C HIS A 29 33.51 -3.63 0.66
N LEU A 30 33.08 -2.37 0.60
CA LEU A 30 33.94 -1.22 0.87
C LEU A 30 34.13 -1.10 2.39
N ALA A 31 35.40 -1.06 2.84
CA ALA A 31 35.75 -0.93 4.25
C ALA A 31 35.07 0.31 4.87
N GLY A 32 34.39 0.10 6.00
CA GLY A 32 33.73 1.19 6.75
C GLY A 32 32.28 1.49 6.38
N ARG A 33 31.64 0.74 5.46
CA ARG A 33 30.17 0.84 5.25
C ARG A 33 29.41 -0.25 6.00
N LEU A 34 28.36 0.16 6.69
CA LEU A 34 27.36 -0.75 7.26
C LEU A 34 26.73 -1.56 6.12
N VAL A 35 26.94 -2.88 6.15
CA VAL A 35 26.26 -3.82 5.26
C VAL A 35 24.77 -3.79 5.65
N ARG A 36 23.93 -3.18 4.81
CA ARG A 36 22.50 -3.37 4.94
C ARG A 36 22.20 -4.78 4.49
N GLY A 37 21.63 -5.59 5.38
CA GLY A 37 21.12 -6.91 5.06
C GLY A 37 20.11 -6.87 3.90
N PRO A 38 19.69 -8.04 3.39
CA PRO A 38 18.78 -8.12 2.26
C PRO A 38 17.53 -7.27 2.54
N ALA A 39 17.17 -6.43 1.58
CA ALA A 39 16.00 -5.58 1.69
C ALA A 39 14.74 -6.46 1.75
N VAL A 40 14.22 -6.71 2.95
CA VAL A 40 12.95 -7.42 3.13
C VAL A 40 11.83 -6.48 2.69
N ARG A 41 11.16 -6.83 1.59
CA ARG A 41 10.05 -6.06 1.03
C ARG A 41 8.75 -6.59 1.63
N THR A 42 8.25 -5.94 2.68
CA THR A 42 6.85 -6.12 3.10
C THR A 42 5.99 -5.20 2.25
N ALA A 43 4.94 -5.73 1.60
CA ALA A 43 3.97 -4.87 0.92
C ALA A 43 3.45 -3.83 1.92
N VAL A 44 3.22 -2.60 1.47
CA VAL A 44 2.83 -1.51 2.39
C VAL A 44 1.63 -1.93 3.25
N PHE A 45 0.64 -2.56 2.64
CA PHE A 45 -0.57 -3.05 3.32
C PHE A 45 -0.37 -4.29 4.20
N ASP A 46 0.78 -4.96 4.11
CA ASP A 46 1.14 -6.08 5.00
C ASP A 46 1.81 -5.61 6.30
N ARG A 47 2.15 -4.32 6.42
CA ARG A 47 2.78 -3.79 7.64
C ARG A 47 1.77 -3.77 8.80
N PRO A 48 2.21 -3.97 10.05
CA PRO A 48 1.32 -4.03 11.21
C PRO A 48 0.42 -2.80 11.38
N VAL A 49 0.92 -1.59 11.08
CA VAL A 49 0.14 -0.34 11.15
C VAL A 49 -1.05 -0.31 10.18
N TRP A 50 -0.98 -1.07 9.08
CA TRP A 50 -2.04 -1.18 8.07
C TRP A 50 -2.87 -2.46 8.22
N ARG A 51 -2.43 -3.40 9.05
CA ARG A 51 -3.20 -4.60 9.36
C ARG A 51 -4.22 -4.26 10.43
N ALA A 52 -5.47 -4.06 10.00
CA ALA A 52 -6.59 -4.09 10.92
C ALA A 52 -6.74 -5.52 11.45
N ASP A 53 -6.67 -5.69 12.77
CA ASP A 53 -7.10 -6.95 13.40
C ASP A 53 -8.63 -6.99 13.38
N LEU A 54 -9.17 -7.49 12.27
CA LEU A 54 -10.62 -7.67 12.10
C LEU A 54 -11.14 -8.92 12.82
N GLY A 55 -10.26 -9.64 13.54
CA GLY A 55 -10.51 -10.98 14.06
C GLY A 55 -10.61 -12.03 12.94
N HIS A 56 -10.42 -13.30 13.29
CA HIS A 56 -10.80 -14.40 12.42
C HIS A 56 -12.31 -14.63 12.59
N GLY A 57 -13.13 -14.00 11.73
CA GLY A 57 -14.57 -14.04 11.91
C GLY A 57 -15.37 -13.21 10.91
N GLY A 58 -16.70 -13.31 11.02
CA GLY A 58 -17.69 -12.87 10.03
C GLY A 58 -17.57 -11.44 9.49
N VAL A 59 -16.84 -10.53 10.14
CA VAL A 59 -16.57 -9.17 9.64
C VAL A 59 -15.74 -9.19 8.36
N ALA A 60 -14.64 -9.94 8.31
CA ALA A 60 -13.81 -10.04 7.09
C ALA A 60 -14.61 -10.64 5.91
N THR A 61 -15.46 -11.63 6.19
CA THR A 61 -16.35 -12.25 5.19
C THR A 61 -17.46 -11.28 4.74
N ALA A 62 -18.06 -10.53 5.67
CA ALA A 62 -19.08 -9.53 5.37
C ALA A 62 -18.51 -8.40 4.51
N VAL A 63 -17.33 -7.88 4.85
CA VAL A 63 -16.63 -6.85 4.06
C VAL A 63 -16.26 -7.41 2.68
N GLY A 64 -15.70 -8.61 2.61
CA GLY A 64 -15.33 -9.27 1.35
C GLY A 64 -16.51 -9.45 0.40
N SER A 65 -17.67 -9.89 0.92
CA SER A 65 -18.88 -10.09 0.10
C SER A 65 -19.44 -8.79 -0.49
N VAL A 66 -19.40 -7.70 0.29
CA VAL A 66 -19.81 -6.35 -0.14
C VAL A 66 -18.86 -5.77 -1.18
N VAL A 67 -17.54 -5.95 -1.01
CA VAL A 67 -16.55 -5.54 -2.02
C VAL A 67 -16.74 -6.30 -3.32
N ALA A 68 -17.05 -7.60 -3.25
CA ALA A 68 -17.35 -8.40 -4.42
C ALA A 68 -18.62 -7.92 -5.14
N ALA A 69 -19.66 -7.53 -4.39
CA ALA A 69 -20.89 -6.95 -4.96
C ALA A 69 -20.61 -5.61 -5.67
N TYR A 70 -19.80 -4.73 -5.07
CA TYR A 70 -19.38 -3.46 -5.68
C TYR A 70 -18.62 -3.68 -6.99
N ARG A 71 -17.66 -4.62 -7.03
CA ARG A 71 -16.90 -4.96 -8.25
C ARG A 71 -17.79 -5.48 -9.39
N ARG A 72 -18.92 -6.09 -9.06
CA ARG A 72 -19.93 -6.54 -10.03
C ARG A 72 -20.94 -5.46 -10.42
N GLY A 73 -20.86 -4.26 -9.85
CA GLY A 73 -21.82 -3.18 -10.09
C GLY A 73 -23.18 -3.37 -9.39
N VAL A 74 -23.28 -4.32 -8.45
CA VAL A 74 -24.52 -4.62 -7.73
C VAL A 74 -24.82 -3.58 -6.65
N VAL A 75 -23.78 -2.97 -6.09
CA VAL A 75 -23.90 -1.84 -5.14
C VAL A 75 -23.04 -0.69 -5.62
N ASP A 76 -23.54 0.54 -5.42
CA ASP A 76 -22.78 1.76 -5.66
C ASP A 76 -21.74 2.02 -4.54
N THR A 77 -20.86 2.99 -4.76
CA THR A 77 -19.81 3.38 -3.80
C THR A 77 -20.38 3.79 -2.44
N SER A 78 -21.53 4.47 -2.40
CA SER A 78 -22.17 4.88 -1.15
C SER A 78 -22.73 3.67 -0.38
N GLY A 79 -23.31 2.70 -1.09
CA GLY A 79 -23.79 1.43 -0.55
C GLY A 79 -22.65 0.60 0.03
N LEU A 80 -21.50 0.54 -0.67
CA LEU A 80 -20.27 -0.07 -0.18
C LEU A 80 -19.84 0.55 1.16
N VAL A 81 -19.69 1.88 1.23
CA VAL A 81 -19.23 2.58 2.44
C VAL A 81 -20.17 2.36 3.62
N ARG A 82 -21.49 2.46 3.41
CA ARG A 82 -22.47 2.21 4.47
C ARG A 82 -22.44 0.76 4.97
N ALA A 83 -22.22 -0.21 4.08
CA ALA A 83 -22.18 -1.61 4.47
C ALA A 83 -20.90 -1.95 5.24
N VAL A 84 -19.76 -1.40 4.85
CA VAL A 84 -18.50 -1.53 5.60
C VAL A 84 -18.62 -0.90 6.99
N GLY A 85 -19.17 0.31 7.09
CA GLY A 85 -19.39 0.96 8.39
C GLY A 85 -20.27 0.13 9.34
N ARG A 86 -21.32 -0.52 8.82
CA ARG A 86 -22.16 -1.44 9.61
C ARG A 86 -21.47 -2.75 9.98
N ALA A 87 -20.54 -3.23 9.16
CA ALA A 87 -19.76 -4.44 9.48
C ALA A 87 -18.78 -4.16 10.62
N LEU A 88 -18.10 -3.01 10.57
CA LEU A 88 -17.11 -2.61 11.58
C LEU A 88 -17.75 -2.15 12.90
N GLY A 89 -18.87 -1.42 12.86
CA GLY A 89 -19.56 -0.97 14.07
C GLY A 89 -20.25 -2.07 14.89
N ARG A 90 -20.29 -3.32 14.38
CA ARG A 90 -20.76 -4.48 15.16
C ARG A 90 -19.66 -5.12 16.01
N THR A 91 -18.39 -4.78 15.75
CA THR A 91 -17.23 -5.34 16.45
C THR A 91 -16.88 -4.58 17.74
N ASP A 92 -17.36 -3.33 17.88
CA ASP A 92 -17.10 -2.46 19.04
C ASP A 92 -18.15 -2.59 20.17
N ARG A 93 -18.96 -3.65 20.17
CA ARG A 93 -20.05 -3.88 21.13
C ARG A 93 -19.98 -5.27 21.73
#